data_AF-G5JFV5-F1
#
_entry.id   AF-G5JFV5-F1
#
_cell.length_a   1.000
_cell.length_b   1.000
_cell.length_c   1.000
_cell.angle_alpha   90.00
_cell.angle_beta   90.00
_cell.angle_gamma   90.00
#
_symmetry.space_group_name_H-M   'P 1'
#
loop_
_entity.id
_entity.type
_entity.pdbx_description
1 polymer ?
#
loop_
_entity_poly.entity_id
_entity_poly.type
_entity_poly.pdbx_seq_one_letter_code
_entity_poly.pdbx_strand_id
1 'polypeptide(L)'
;MNVLIEDIKKSQWCMVTMVISSILFIFLKIMANEFVKQFGNDVNIRNLGKDGYLSGTLLILLIALITAVFSILTAYLGFRSLRYDFNITSLICIALSITLLMLTFFISEIPFLKTAILVLIIGFVIIAIVNNN
;
A
#
# COMPACT_ATOMS: atom_id res chain seq x y z
N MET A 1 -14.06 3.88 -36.30
CA MET A 1 -13.82 3.26 -34.97
C MET A 1 -13.88 4.39 -33.95
N ASN A 2 -14.54 4.21 -32.80
CA ASN A 2 -14.74 5.30 -31.83
C ASN A 2 -13.42 5.64 -31.13
N VAL A 3 -13.01 6.91 -31.13
CA VAL A 3 -11.71 7.39 -30.60
C VAL A 3 -11.47 6.92 -29.16
N LEU A 4 -12.52 6.91 -28.34
CA LEU A 4 -12.50 6.41 -26.96
C LEU A 4 -12.14 4.92 -26.84
N ILE A 5 -12.65 4.08 -27.75
CA ILE A 5 -12.41 2.63 -27.72
C ILE A 5 -10.95 2.33 -28.07
N GLU A 6 -10.38 3.12 -28.98
CA GLU A 6 -8.98 3.00 -29.38
C GLU A 6 -8.04 3.45 -28.26
N ASP A 7 -8.40 4.53 -27.55
CA ASP A 7 -7.67 5.01 -26.37
C ASP A 7 -7.67 3.95 -25.24
N ILE A 8 -8.80 3.33 -24.97
CA ILE A 8 -8.91 2.25 -23.96
C ILE A 8 -8.03 1.05 -24.34
N LYS A 9 -8.07 0.61 -25.60
CA LYS A 9 -7.26 -0.54 -26.06
C LYS A 9 -5.76 -0.30 -25.88
N LYS A 10 -5.28 0.92 -26.16
CA LYS A 10 -3.86 1.29 -26.00
C LYS A 10 -3.42 1.34 -24.52
N SER A 11 -4.34 1.65 -23.61
CA SER A 11 -4.08 1.78 -22.16
C SER A 11 -4.59 0.58 -21.32
N GLN A 12 -4.99 -0.52 -21.97
CA GLN A 12 -5.68 -1.64 -21.30
C GLN A 12 -4.94 -2.18 -20.06
N TRP A 13 -3.63 -2.36 -20.15
CA TRP A 13 -2.83 -2.90 -19.04
C TRP A 13 -2.71 -1.93 -17.87
N CYS A 14 -2.70 -0.62 -18.17
CA CYS A 14 -2.76 0.39 -17.14
C CYS A 14 -4.11 0.36 -16.42
N MET A 15 -5.22 0.22 -17.15
CA MET A 15 -6.54 0.13 -16.54
C MET A 15 -6.68 -1.12 -15.65
N VAL A 16 -6.21 -2.28 -16.13
CA VAL A 16 -6.26 -3.54 -15.36
C VAL A 16 -5.49 -3.40 -14.05
N THR A 17 -4.24 -2.92 -14.11
CA THR A 17 -3.44 -2.73 -12.89
C THR A 17 -4.03 -1.68 -11.97
N MET A 18 -4.66 -0.63 -12.53
CA MET A 18 -5.34 0.37 -11.71
C MET A 18 -6.53 -0.20 -10.96
N VAL A 19 -7.37 -1.01 -11.60
CA VAL A 19 -8.50 -1.68 -10.93
C VAL A 19 -7.99 -2.56 -9.79
N ILE A 20 -6.93 -3.34 -10.03
CA ILE A 20 -6.31 -4.18 -9.00
C ILE A 20 -5.79 -3.31 -7.83
N SER A 21 -5.02 -2.26 -8.12
CA SER A 21 -4.49 -1.36 -7.08
C SER A 21 -5.60 -0.66 -6.28
N SER A 22 -6.71 -0.32 -6.92
CA SER A 22 -7.87 0.29 -6.27
C SER A 22 -8.57 -0.70 -5.33
N ILE A 23 -8.75 -1.94 -5.77
CA ILE A 23 -9.33 -3.01 -4.93
C ILE A 23 -8.43 -3.27 -3.71
N LEU A 24 -7.11 -3.42 -3.93
CA LEU A 24 -6.14 -3.60 -2.86
C LEU A 24 -6.17 -2.45 -1.85
N PHE A 25 -6.26 -1.20 -2.33
CA PHE A 25 -6.39 -0.04 -1.46
C PHE A 25 -7.68 -0.05 -0.63
N ILE A 26 -8.81 -0.47 -1.21
CA ILE A 26 -10.07 -0.60 -0.47
C ILE A 26 -9.92 -1.63 0.66
N PHE A 27 -9.35 -2.81 0.36
CA PHE A 27 -9.08 -3.82 1.38
C PHE A 27 -8.15 -3.28 2.47
N LEU A 28 -7.05 -2.63 2.08
CA LEU A 28 -6.10 -1.99 3.00
C LEU A 28 -6.83 -1.04 3.96
N LYS A 29 -7.68 -0.16 3.41
CA LYS A 29 -8.45 0.81 4.19
C LYS A 29 -9.42 0.14 5.16
N ILE A 30 -10.10 -0.92 4.74
CA ILE A 30 -11.03 -1.68 5.60
C ILE A 30 -10.26 -2.30 6.76
N MET A 31 -9.19 -3.05 6.48
CA MET A 31 -8.40 -3.70 7.53
C MET A 31 -7.74 -2.69 8.47
N ALA A 32 -7.22 -1.58 7.95
CA ALA A 32 -6.64 -0.53 8.78
C ALA A 32 -7.68 0.09 9.71
N ASN A 33 -8.88 0.36 9.20
CA ASN A 33 -9.98 0.88 10.03
C ASN A 33 -10.43 -0.12 11.10
N GLU A 34 -10.54 -1.41 10.77
CA GLU A 34 -10.89 -2.46 11.73
C GLU A 34 -9.82 -2.60 12.81
N PHE A 35 -8.54 -2.57 12.42
CA PHE A 35 -7.42 -2.59 13.35
C PHE A 35 -7.44 -1.40 14.31
N VAL A 36 -7.63 -0.18 13.78
CA VAL A 36 -7.71 1.04 14.60
C VAL A 36 -8.91 1.01 15.54
N LYS A 37 -10.06 0.46 15.11
CA LYS A 37 -11.22 0.24 15.99
C LYS A 37 -10.92 -0.71 17.14
N GLN A 38 -10.13 -1.76 16.89
CA GLN A 38 -9.83 -2.80 17.88
C GLN A 38 -8.71 -2.40 18.85
N PHE A 39 -7.66 -1.74 18.35
CA PHE A 39 -6.42 -1.51 19.10
C PHE A 39 -6.10 -0.03 19.36
N GLY A 40 -6.85 0.90 18.76
CA GLY A 40 -6.61 2.33 18.81
C GLY A 40 -5.72 2.84 17.68
N ASN A 41 -5.66 4.15 17.52
CA ASN A 41 -4.90 4.82 16.46
C ASN A 41 -3.41 5.00 16.80
N ASP A 42 -3.06 4.91 18.08
CA ASP A 42 -1.69 5.11 18.57
C ASP A 42 -1.00 3.79 18.88
N VAL A 43 0.32 3.76 18.66
CA VAL A 43 1.14 2.62 19.05
C VAL A 43 1.22 2.55 20.57
N ASN A 44 0.83 1.41 21.12
CA ASN A 44 0.91 1.15 22.55
C ASN A 44 1.67 -0.15 22.78
N ILE A 45 2.78 -0.08 23.52
CA ILE A 45 3.61 -1.25 23.87
C ILE A 45 2.77 -2.35 24.53
N ARG A 46 1.72 -1.99 25.29
CA ARG A 46 0.80 -2.95 25.93
C ARG A 46 0.01 -3.79 24.92
N ASN A 47 -0.16 -3.30 23.69
CA ASN A 47 -0.84 -4.04 22.63
C ASN A 47 0.08 -5.07 21.95
N LEU A 48 1.41 -4.99 22.10
CA LEU A 48 2.33 -5.97 21.48
C LEU A 48 2.09 -7.41 21.96
N GLY A 49 1.63 -7.57 23.21
CA GLY A 49 1.28 -8.87 23.78
C GLY A 49 -0.17 -9.29 23.56
N LYS A 50 -0.98 -8.51 22.84
CA LYS A 50 -2.36 -8.88 22.52
C LYS A 50 -2.40 -9.72 21.25
N ASP A 51 -3.14 -10.82 21.32
CA ASP A 51 -3.38 -11.67 20.16
C ASP A 51 -3.96 -10.86 19.00
N GLY A 52 -3.39 -11.07 17.81
CA GLY A 52 -3.81 -10.40 16.58
C GLY A 52 -3.17 -9.03 16.31
N TYR A 53 -2.53 -8.38 17.28
CA TYR A 53 -1.95 -7.04 17.07
C TYR A 53 -0.75 -7.06 16.12
N LEU A 54 0.22 -7.93 16.40
CA LEU A 54 1.44 -8.07 15.57
C LEU A 54 1.12 -8.64 14.19
N SER A 55 0.33 -9.71 14.13
CA SER A 55 -0.06 -10.33 12.86
C SER A 55 -0.91 -9.38 12.00
N GLY A 56 -1.85 -8.66 12.60
CA GLY A 56 -2.65 -7.63 11.92
C GLY A 56 -1.78 -6.48 11.39
N THR A 57 -0.81 -6.02 12.18
CA THR A 57 0.16 -4.99 11.76
C THR A 57 0.95 -5.44 10.54
N LEU A 58 1.52 -6.64 10.58
CA LEU A 58 2.31 -7.19 9.47
C LEU A 58 1.46 -7.42 8.21
N LEU A 59 0.24 -7.91 8.36
CA LEU A 59 -0.70 -8.11 7.25
C LEU A 59 -1.02 -6.78 6.56
N ILE A 60 -1.32 -5.73 7.34
CA ILE A 60 -1.63 -4.40 6.82
C ILE A 60 -0.41 -3.79 6.12
N LEU A 61 0.79 -3.92 6.68
CA LEU A 61 2.04 -3.48 6.04
C LEU A 61 2.32 -4.23 4.74
N LEU A 62 2.09 -5.55 4.71
CA LEU A 62 2.27 -6.36 3.51
C LEU A 62 1.30 -5.92 2.40
N ILE A 63 0.04 -5.69 2.74
CA ILE A 63 -0.96 -5.26 1.76
C ILE A 63 -0.70 -3.82 1.31
N ALA A 64 -0.23 -2.94 2.20
CA ALA A 64 0.25 -1.62 1.81
C ALA A 64 1.41 -1.68 0.82
N LEU A 65 2.39 -2.56 1.06
CA LEU A 65 3.51 -2.79 0.14
C LEU A 65 3.04 -3.29 -1.23
N ILE A 66 2.17 -4.30 -1.26
CA ILE A 66 1.62 -4.82 -2.52
C ILE A 66 0.84 -3.73 -3.26
N THR A 67 0.01 -2.96 -2.54
CA THR A 67 -0.74 -1.83 -3.12
C THR A 67 0.21 -0.80 -3.75
N ALA A 68 1.28 -0.42 -3.04
CA ALA A 68 2.28 0.50 -3.53
C ALA A 68 2.99 -0.01 -4.79
N VAL A 69 3.38 -1.29 -4.82
CA VAL A 69 4.00 -1.93 -6.00
C VAL A 69 3.07 -1.89 -7.20
N PHE A 70 1.79 -2.22 -7.02
CA PHE A 70 0.81 -2.15 -8.10
C PHE A 70 0.55 -0.72 -8.56
N SER A 71 0.48 0.26 -7.66
CA SER A 71 0.35 1.67 -8.02
C SER A 71 1.56 2.17 -8.83
N ILE A 72 2.79 1.80 -8.44
CA ILE A 72 4.00 2.13 -9.21
C ILE A 72 3.97 1.46 -10.59
N LEU A 73 3.55 0.20 -10.67
CA LEU A 73 3.39 -0.52 -11.93
C LEU A 73 2.36 0.15 -12.85
N THR A 74 1.22 0.59 -12.30
CA THR A 74 0.20 1.34 -13.04
C THR A 74 0.77 2.65 -13.59
N ALA A 75 1.48 3.42 -12.76
CA ALA A 75 2.14 4.65 -13.21
C ALA A 75 3.15 4.37 -14.33
N TYR A 76 4.01 3.36 -14.17
CA TYR A 76 4.98 2.95 -15.18
C TYR A 76 4.32 2.56 -16.51
N LEU A 77 3.25 1.76 -16.46
CA LEU A 77 2.51 1.36 -17.67
C LEU A 77 1.84 2.56 -18.34
N GLY A 78 1.27 3.49 -17.56
CA GLY A 78 0.68 4.72 -18.08
C GLY A 78 1.74 5.62 -18.76
N PHE A 79 2.90 5.82 -18.13
CA PHE A 79 4.02 6.56 -18.74
C PHE A 79 4.54 5.89 -20.00
N ARG A 80 4.66 4.55 -19.98
CA ARG A 80 5.07 3.77 -21.15
C ARG A 80 4.09 3.98 -22.31
N SER A 81 2.78 3.91 -22.06
CA SER A 81 1.76 4.12 -23.09
C SER A 81 1.80 5.54 -23.67
N LEU A 82 1.96 6.58 -22.84
CA LEU A 82 2.10 7.97 -23.29
C LEU A 82 3.31 8.22 -24.18
N ARG A 83 4.41 7.48 -23.96
CA ARG A 83 5.64 7.61 -24.76
C ARG A 83 5.46 7.11 -26.20
N TYR A 84 4.60 6.12 -26.42
CA TYR A 84 4.34 5.58 -27.75
C TYR A 84 3.28 6.38 -28.50
N ASP A 85 2.18 6.72 -27.82
CA ASP A 85 1.10 7.52 -28.38
C ASP A 85 0.40 8.29 -27.26
N PHE A 86 0.09 9.57 -27.51
CA PHE A 86 -0.65 10.37 -26.53
C PHE A 86 -2.05 9.80 -26.30
N ASN A 87 -2.42 9.60 -25.04
CA ASN A 87 -3.65 8.95 -24.62
C ASN A 87 -4.13 9.49 -23.27
N ILE A 88 -5.38 9.95 -23.20
CA ILE A 88 -5.95 10.60 -22.01
C ILE A 88 -6.15 9.58 -20.88
N THR A 89 -6.52 8.34 -21.25
CA THR A 89 -6.71 7.24 -20.29
C THR A 89 -5.44 6.97 -19.49
N SER A 90 -4.27 7.01 -20.15
CA SER A 90 -2.97 6.84 -19.49
C SER A 90 -2.64 7.97 -18.50
N LEU A 91 -3.01 9.22 -18.80
CA LEU A 91 -2.84 10.34 -17.86
C LEU A 91 -3.70 10.16 -16.61
N ILE A 92 -4.97 9.78 -16.77
CA ILE A 92 -5.88 9.51 -15.65
C ILE A 92 -5.32 8.37 -14.78
N CYS A 93 -4.81 7.33 -15.43
CA CYS A 93 -4.09 6.22 -14.83
C CYS A 93 -2.93 6.64 -13.92
N ILE A 94 -2.07 7.52 -14.42
CA ILE A 94 -0.91 8.00 -13.69
C ILE A 94 -1.36 8.88 -12.50
N ALA A 95 -2.29 9.80 -12.73
CA ALA A 95 -2.78 10.69 -11.67
C ALA A 95 -3.44 9.89 -10.52
N LEU A 96 -4.28 8.92 -10.84
CA LEU A 96 -4.94 8.08 -9.85
C LEU A 96 -3.96 7.13 -9.14
N SER A 97 -3.00 6.55 -9.84
CA SER A 97 -2.00 5.68 -9.22
C SER A 97 -1.08 6.44 -8.25
N ILE A 98 -0.66 7.67 -8.59
CA ILE A 98 0.08 8.54 -7.66
C ILE A 98 -0.78 8.87 -6.44
N THR A 99 -2.06 9.18 -6.64
CA THR A 99 -2.99 9.47 -5.54
C THR A 99 -3.15 8.26 -4.61
N LEU A 100 -3.35 7.06 -5.17
CA LEU A 100 -3.44 5.81 -4.41
C LEU A 100 -2.14 5.51 -3.65
N LEU A 101 -0.99 5.75 -4.27
CA LEU A 101 0.31 5.56 -3.63
C LEU A 101 0.45 6.47 -2.39
N MET A 102 0.13 7.75 -2.53
CA MET A 102 0.18 8.70 -1.41
C MET A 102 -0.78 8.30 -0.28
N LEU A 103 -2.02 7.94 -0.61
CA LEU A 103 -3.00 7.48 0.38
C LEU A 103 -2.56 6.19 1.09
N THR A 104 -1.89 5.28 0.38
CA THR A 104 -1.33 4.04 0.94
C THR A 104 -0.25 4.34 1.98
N PHE A 105 0.61 5.34 1.72
CA PHE A 105 1.60 5.79 2.69
C PHE A 105 0.95 6.40 3.93
N PHE A 106 -0.05 7.27 3.77
CA PHE A 106 -0.75 7.86 4.92
C PHE A 106 -1.41 6.82 5.83
N ILE A 107 -2.02 5.77 5.26
CA ILE A 107 -2.61 4.69 6.05
C ILE A 107 -1.54 3.87 6.79
N SER A 108 -0.40 3.61 6.14
CA SER A 108 0.65 2.75 6.72
C SER A 108 1.50 3.45 7.80
N GLU A 109 1.58 4.78 7.79
CA GLU A 109 2.42 5.56 8.71
C GLU A 109 1.91 5.56 10.18
N ILE A 110 0.59 5.46 10.40
CA ILE A 110 -0.02 5.69 11.72
C ILE A 110 -1.08 4.60 11.95
N PRO A 111 -0.78 3.44 12.59
CA PRO A 111 0.24 3.11 13.59
C PRO A 111 1.26 2.03 13.15
N PHE A 112 1.16 1.53 11.92
CA PHE A 112 1.77 0.26 11.54
C PHE A 112 3.28 0.33 11.38
N LEU A 113 3.78 1.36 10.69
CA LEU A 113 5.22 1.58 10.52
C LEU A 113 5.91 1.79 11.88
N LYS A 114 5.26 2.54 12.77
CA LYS A 114 5.73 2.79 14.13
C LYS A 114 5.80 1.51 14.96
N THR A 115 4.79 0.65 14.85
CA THR A 115 4.79 -0.67 15.51
C THR A 115 5.90 -1.58 14.95
N ALA A 116 6.12 -1.60 13.64
CA ALA A 116 7.20 -2.38 13.04
C ALA A 116 8.59 -1.92 13.52
N ILE A 117 8.83 -0.61 13.59
CA ILE A 117 10.07 -0.05 14.13
C ILE A 117 10.27 -0.45 15.60
N LEU A 118 9.21 -0.34 16.42
CA LEU A 118 9.25 -0.72 17.83
C LEU A 118 9.63 -2.20 18.00
N VAL A 119 9.05 -3.10 17.20
CA VAL A 119 9.36 -4.54 17.22
C VAL A 119 10.81 -4.80 16.84
N LEU A 120 11.34 -4.11 15.83
CA LEU A 120 12.75 -4.23 15.43
C LEU A 120 13.69 -3.78 16.54
N ILE A 121 13.40 -2.67 17.21
CA ILE A 121 14.20 -2.17 18.35
C ILE A 121 14.19 -3.19 19.49
N ILE A 122 13.02 -3.69 19.89
CA ILE A 122 12.90 -4.67 20.98
C ILE A 122 13.65 -5.96 20.61
N GLY A 123 13.47 -6.46 19.39
CA GLY A 123 14.16 -7.66 18.90
C GLY A 123 15.68 -7.50 18.90
N PHE A 124 16.19 -6.35 18.45
CA PHE A 124 17.62 -6.04 18.48
C PHE A 124 18.18 -6.02 19.90
N VAL A 125 17.48 -5.38 20.85
CA VAL A 125 17.90 -5.33 22.26
C VAL A 125 17.97 -6.73 22.86
N ILE A 126 16.99 -7.60 22.59
CA ILE A 126 16.99 -8.98 23.08
C ILE A 126 18.20 -9.75 22.54
N ILE A 127 18.47 -9.67 21.24
CA ILE A 127 19.62 -10.35 20.62
C ILE A 127 20.94 -9.84 21.23
N ALA A 128 21.07 -8.52 21.41
CA ALA A 128 22.27 -7.93 22.00
C ALA A 128 22.51 -8.40 23.44
N ILE A 129 21.45 -8.53 24.26
CA ILE A 129 21.54 -9.05 25.64
C ILE A 129 21.92 -10.53 25.63
N VAL A 130 21.28 -11.35 24.78
CA VAL A 130 21.56 -12.79 24.69
C VAL A 130 22.99 -13.06 24.22
N ASN A 131 23.53 -12.23 23.33
CA ASN A 131 24.86 -12.42 22.76
C ASN A 131 26.00 -11.83 23.63
N ASN A 132 25.68 -11.00 24.62
CA ASN A 132 26.64 -10.45 25.60
C ASN A 132 26.70 -11.25 26.91
N ASN A 133 25.87 -12.29 27.05
CA ASN A 133 25.94 -13.30 28.12
C ASN A 133 26.51 -14.61 27.56
#